data_AF-K0VF30-F1
#
_entry.id   AF-K0VF30-F1
#
_cell.length_a   1.000
_cell.length_b   1.000
_cell.length_c   1.000
_cell.angle_alpha   90.00
_cell.angle_beta   90.00
_cell.angle_gamma   90.00
#
_symmetry.space_group_name_H-M   'P 1'
#
loop_
_entity.id
_entity.type
_entity.pdbx_description
1 polymer ?
#
loop_
_entity_poly.entity_id
_entity_poly.type
_entity_poly.pdbx_seq_one_letter_code
_entity_poly.pdbx_strand_id
1 'polypeptide(L)' 'PGFRFDLIGTADGYGDNLRFSWGLGPENGEALIKGTDFAELEDGRLKSVRGFIDQLPEAA' A
#
# COMPACT_ATOMS: atom_id res chain seq x y z
N PRO A 1 -3.11 -18.12 4.49
CA PRO A 1 -4.33 -17.79 3.72
C PRO A 1 -5.37 -17.11 4.62
N GLY A 2 -5.72 -15.86 4.33
CA GLY A 2 -6.70 -15.11 5.12
C GLY A 2 -6.46 -13.60 5.12
N PHE A 3 -5.20 -13.19 5.01
CA PHE A 3 -4.85 -11.77 4.89
C PHE A 3 -4.93 -11.32 3.43
N ARG A 4 -5.51 -10.14 3.21
CA ARG A 4 -5.63 -9.47 1.91
C ARG A 4 -5.11 -8.04 2.03
N PHE A 5 -4.61 -7.54 0.89
CA PHE A 5 -4.34 -6.13 0.72
C PHE A 5 -5.60 -5.46 0.21
N ASP A 6 -6.03 -4.40 0.90
CA ASP A 6 -7.10 -3.51 0.46
C ASP A 6 -6.56 -2.10 0.33
N LEU A 7 -6.99 -1.39 -0.72
CA LEU A 7 -6.61 0.00 -0.95
C LEU A 7 -7.24 0.89 0.14
N ILE A 8 -6.42 1.72 0.77
CA ILE A 8 -6.90 2.74 1.70
C ILE A 8 -7.04 4.06 0.93
N GLY A 9 -8.27 4.51 0.77
CA GLY A 9 -8.58 5.71 -0.02
C GLY A 9 -8.40 5.49 -1.52
N THR A 10 -7.95 6.54 -2.22
CA THR A 10 -7.74 6.52 -3.68
C THR A 10 -6.27 6.73 -3.97
N ALA A 11 -5.70 5.94 -4.87
CA ALA A 11 -4.36 6.18 -5.38
C ALA A 11 -4.30 7.53 -6.11
N ASP A 12 -3.22 8.29 -5.92
CA ASP A 12 -3.00 9.58 -6.56
C ASP A 12 -1.63 9.65 -7.23
N GLY A 13 -1.49 10.52 -8.23
CA GLY A 13 -0.26 10.59 -9.00
C GLY A 13 -0.12 11.88 -9.80
N TYR A 14 1.14 12.18 -10.15
CA TYR A 14 1.51 13.32 -10.98
C TYR A 14 2.77 12.99 -11.80
N GLY A 15 2.70 13.22 -13.12
CA GLY A 15 3.72 12.73 -14.05
C GLY A 15 3.89 11.22 -13.91
N ASP A 16 5.15 10.78 -13.79
CA ASP A 16 5.48 9.36 -13.61
C ASP A 16 5.45 8.90 -12.14
N ASN A 17 4.92 9.71 -11.23
CA ASN A 17 4.88 9.36 -9.80
C ASN A 17 3.48 8.90 -9.42
N LEU A 18 3.41 7.76 -8.74
CA LEU A 18 2.19 7.16 -8.19
C LEU A 18 2.37 6.97 -6.68
N ARG A 19 1.36 7.32 -5.89
CA ARG A 19 1.27 7.03 -4.47
C ARG A 19 -0.03 6.28 -4.19
N PHE A 20 0.06 5.27 -3.35
CA PHE A 20 -1.11 4.56 -2.83
C PHE A 20 -0.84 4.03 -1.44
N SER A 21 -1.89 4.01 -0.61
CA SER A 21 -1.84 3.44 0.73
C SER A 21 -2.67 2.16 0.75
N TRP A 22 -2.26 1.20 1.57
CA TRP A 22 -2.87 -0.11 1.66
C TRP A 22 -2.97 -0.57 3.10
N GLY A 23 -3.97 -1.40 3.36
CA GLY A 23 -4.14 -2.14 4.60
C GLY A 23 -3.96 -3.63 4.34
N LEU A 24 -3.28 -4.32 5.24
CA LEU A 24 -3.10 -5.77 5.22
C LEU A 24 -3.77 -6.37 6.47
N GLY A 25 -4.80 -7.16 6.24
CA GLY A 25 -5.61 -7.77 7.30
C GLY A 25 -6.55 -8.86 6.80
N PRO A 26 -7.32 -9.50 7.68
CA PRO A 26 -8.28 -10.53 7.30
C PRO A 26 -9.39 -9.97 6.38
N GLU A 27 -9.89 -10.78 5.45
CA GLU A 27 -10.90 -10.38 4.42
C GLU A 27 -12.16 -9.68 4.97
N ASN A 28 -12.54 -9.94 6.23
CA ASN A 28 -13.71 -9.31 6.88
C ASN A 28 -13.33 -8.67 8.24
N GLY A 29 -12.11 -8.16 8.39
CA GLY A 29 -11.68 -7.51 9.63
C GLY A 29 -10.76 -6.33 9.41
N GLU A 30 -10.39 -5.66 10.49
CA GLU A 30 -9.56 -4.47 10.42
C GLU A 30 -8.13 -4.80 9.96
N ALA A 31 -7.58 -3.94 9.10
CA ALA A 31 -6.20 -4.01 8.69
C ALA A 31 -5.26 -3.78 9.90
N LEU A 32 -4.49 -4.82 10.24
CA LEU A 32 -3.54 -4.81 11.35
C LEU A 32 -2.24 -4.11 10.97
N ILE A 33 -1.86 -4.21 9.70
CA ILE A 33 -0.68 -3.60 9.13
C ILE A 33 -1.15 -2.60 8.07
N LYS A 34 -0.56 -1.40 8.05
CA LYS A 34 -0.83 -0.40 7.02
C LYS A 34 0.47 0.08 6.44
N GLY A 35 0.45 0.41 5.16
CA GLY A 35 1.62 0.95 4.47
C GLY A 35 1.25 1.91 3.37
N THR A 36 2.26 2.67 2.95
CA THR A 36 2.17 3.60 1.83
C THR A 36 3.34 3.37 0.91
N ASP A 37 3.04 3.18 -0.36
CA ASP A 37 4.02 2.95 -1.40
C ASP A 37 4.08 4.14 -2.36
N PHE A 38 5.30 4.51 -2.75
CA PHE A 38 5.60 5.48 -3.79
C PHE A 38 6.26 4.76 -4.95
N ALA A 39 5.62 4.79 -6.12
CA ALA A 39 6.11 4.16 -7.33
C ALA A 39 6.50 5.19 -8.38
N GLU A 40 7.57 4.88 -9.12
CA GLU A 40 7.90 5.53 -10.39
C GLU A 40 7.38 4.67 -11.53
N LEU A 41 6.80 5.30 -12.54
CA LEU A 41 6.31 4.67 -13.76
C LEU A 41 7.28 4.91 -14.91
N GLU A 42 7.33 3.97 -15.85
CA GLU A 42 7.98 4.09 -17.15
C GLU A 42 7.09 3.42 -18.17
N ASP A 43 6.62 4.20 -19.16
CA ASP A 43 5.66 3.74 -20.18
C ASP A 43 4.40 3.07 -19.60
N GLY A 44 3.87 3.65 -18.52
CA GLY A 44 2.68 3.15 -17.82
C GLY A 44 2.90 1.87 -17.01
N ARG A 45 4.15 1.43 -16.82
CA ARG A 45 4.52 0.26 -16.01
C ARG A 45 5.30 0.70 -14.77
N LEU A 46 5.17 -0.04 -13.67
CA LEU A 46 5.97 0.19 -12.47
C LEU A 46 7.45 -0.05 -12.79
N LYS A 47 8.27 1.00 -12.68
CA LYS A 47 9.73 0.95 -12.81
C LYS A 47 10.40 0.69 -11.47
N SER A 48 9.96 1.39 -10.43
CA SER A 48 10.45 1.23 -9.06
C SER A 48 9.33 1.48 -8.06
N VAL A 49 9.43 0.87 -6.88
CA VAL A 49 8.49 1.07 -5.76
C VAL A 49 9.31 1.20 -4.47
N ARG A 50 9.05 2.25 -3.68
CA ARG A 50 9.55 2.37 -2.30
C ARG A 50 8.37 2.32 -1.35
N GLY A 51 8.37 1.32 -0.48
CA GLY A 51 7.32 1.11 0.50
C GLY A 51 7.71 1.54 1.90
N PHE A 52 6.73 2.05 2.63
CA PHE A 52 6.82 2.43 4.04
C PHE A 52 5.74 1.69 4.82
N ILE A 53 6.07 1.31 6.05
CA ILE A 53 5.09 0.74 6.97
C ILE A 53 4.64 1.85 7.90
N ASP A 54 3.36 2.19 7.82
CA ASP A 54 2.73 3.25 8.60
C ASP A 54 2.25 2.74 9.96
N GLN A 55 1.81 1.48 10.00
CA GLN A 55 1.32 0.83 11.21
C GLN A 55 1.76 -0.64 11.23
N LEU A 56 2.35 -1.06 12.35
CA LEU A 56 2.52 -2.47 12.73
C LEU A 56 1.69 -2.75 13.99
N PRO A 57 1.20 -3.97 14.20
CA PRO A 57 0.71 -4.37 15.51
C PRO A 57 1.84 -4.27 16.53
N GLU A 58 1.54 -3.78 17.74
CA GLU A 58 2.49 -3.86 18.85
C GLU A 58 2.86 -5.33 19.08
N ALA A 59 4.15 -5.61 19.20
CA ALA A 59 4.61 -6.94 19.59
C ALA A 59 4.13 -7.21 21.03
N ALA A 60 3.45 -8.34 21.22
CA ALA A 60 3.05 -8.83 22.53
C ALA A 60 4.26 -9.29 23.36
#